data_AF-A0A2W0BL63-F1
#
_entry.id   AF-A0A2W0BL63-F1
#
_cell.length_a   1.000
_cell.length_b   1.000
_cell.length_c   1.000
_cell.angle_alpha   90.00
_cell.angle_beta   90.00
_cell.angle_gamma   90.00
#
_symmetry.space_group_name_H-M   'P 1'
#
loop_
_entity.id
_entity.type
_entity.pdbx_description
1 polymer ?
#
loop_
_entity_poly.entity_id
_entity_poly.type
_entity_poly.pdbx_seq_one_letter_code
_entity_poly.pdbx_strand_id
1 'polypeptide(L)'
;MADIPPLKPLHSDTSLSAAQLAKLEQLSTDQLKESLLLGKKECLKAKRDELILDVHHRILVLRNRGIDIDALPREIVEGEMETL
;
A
#
# COMPACT_ATOMS: atom_id res chain seq x y z
N MET A 1 -14.05 -10.43 -15.68
CA MET A 1 -13.46 -9.68 -14.55
C MET A 1 -11.97 -9.91 -14.61
N ALA A 2 -11.15 -8.86 -14.70
CA ALA A 2 -9.71 -9.04 -14.56
C ALA A 2 -9.43 -9.55 -13.14
N ASP A 3 -8.91 -10.75 -13.04
CA ASP A 3 -8.45 -11.35 -11.78
C ASP A 3 -7.22 -10.56 -11.34
N ILE A 4 -7.43 -9.53 -10.52
CA ILE A 4 -6.30 -8.71 -10.05
C ILE A 4 -5.66 -9.50 -8.92
N PRO A 5 -4.40 -9.97 -9.07
CA PRO A 5 -3.79 -10.84 -8.09
C PRO A 5 -3.74 -10.15 -6.72
N PRO A 6 -3.86 -10.94 -5.63
CA PRO A 6 -3.81 -10.41 -4.28
C PRO A 6 -2.44 -9.76 -4.02
N LEU A 7 -2.47 -8.62 -3.34
CA LEU A 7 -1.30 -7.87 -2.94
C LEU A 7 -0.50 -8.67 -1.90
N LYS A 8 0.65 -9.18 -2.33
CA LYS A 8 1.66 -9.76 -1.44
C LYS A 8 2.51 -8.64 -0.82
N PRO A 9 3.31 -8.89 0.24
CA PRO A 9 4.43 -8.04 0.69
C PRO A 9 5.79 -8.41 0.02
N LEU A 10 6.60 -7.45 -0.44
CA LEU A 10 7.88 -7.60 -1.22
C LEU A 10 9.03 -7.70 -0.24
N HIS A 11 8.86 -7.02 0.89
CA HIS A 11 9.73 -7.08 2.02
C HIS A 11 8.92 -7.56 3.22
N SER A 12 9.57 -8.36 4.05
CA SER A 12 9.08 -8.67 5.40
C SER A 12 8.83 -7.36 6.17
N ASP A 13 7.86 -7.36 7.09
CA ASP A 13 7.47 -6.23 7.95
C ASP A 13 8.61 -5.67 8.84
N THR A 14 9.82 -6.18 8.71
CA THR A 14 11.02 -5.84 9.49
C THR A 14 11.55 -4.42 9.29
N SER A 15 11.11 -3.69 8.25
CA SER A 15 11.47 -2.27 8.03
C SER A 15 10.42 -1.27 8.53
N LEU A 16 9.39 -1.73 9.25
CA LEU A 16 8.35 -0.85 9.77
C LEU A 16 8.83 -0.06 11.00
N SER A 17 9.01 1.25 10.84
CA SER A 17 9.23 2.15 11.98
C SER A 17 7.97 2.26 12.84
N ALA A 18 8.06 1.85 14.11
CA ALA A 18 7.00 2.01 15.10
C ALA A 18 6.54 3.47 15.25
N ALA A 19 7.45 4.44 15.10
CA ALA A 19 7.11 5.86 15.18
C ALA A 19 6.28 6.35 13.99
N GLN A 20 6.49 5.80 12.80
CA GLN A 20 5.67 6.09 11.63
C GLN A 20 4.31 5.38 11.71
N LEU A 21 4.28 4.13 12.21
CA LEU A 21 3.04 3.41 12.47
C LEU A 21 2.13 4.19 13.44
N ALA A 22 2.66 4.60 14.60
CA ALA A 22 1.89 5.36 15.57
C ALA A 22 1.31 6.67 15.00
N LYS A 23 2.03 7.34 14.09
CA LYS A 23 1.52 8.54 13.40
C LYS A 23 0.40 8.20 12.41
N LEU A 24 0.51 7.09 11.69
CA LEU A 24 -0.50 6.65 10.73
C LEU A 24 -1.74 6.08 11.42
N GLU A 25 -1.58 5.47 12.59
CA GLU A 25 -2.69 4.99 13.43
C GLU A 25 -3.57 6.14 13.95
N GLN A 26 -3.00 7.34 14.11
CA GLN A 26 -3.74 8.55 14.47
C GLN A 26 -4.61 9.07 13.31
N LEU A 27 -4.33 8.68 12.06
CA LEU A 27 -5.11 9.10 10.90
C LEU A 27 -6.39 8.28 10.75
N SER A 28 -7.46 8.95 10.31
CA SER A 28 -8.70 8.26 9.96
C SER A 28 -8.52 7.34 8.77
N THR A 29 -9.34 6.29 8.69
CA THR A 29 -9.30 5.31 7.60
C THR A 29 -9.47 5.99 6.24
N ASP A 30 -10.34 6.99 6.15
CA ASP A 30 -10.57 7.76 4.92
C ASP A 30 -9.34 8.57 4.50
N GLN A 31 -8.61 9.16 5.45
CA GLN A 31 -7.36 9.87 5.15
C GLN A 31 -6.28 8.92 4.63
N LEU A 32 -6.19 7.71 5.21
CA LEU A 32 -5.29 6.68 4.72
C LEU A 32 -5.68 6.26 3.29
N LYS A 33 -6.96 5.99 3.03
CA LYS A 33 -7.46 5.65 1.68
C LYS A 33 -7.23 6.77 0.67
N GLU A 34 -7.46 8.02 1.04
CA GLU A 34 -7.25 9.18 0.17
C GLU A 34 -5.77 9.33 -0.19
N SER A 35 -4.86 9.06 0.75
CA SER A 35 -3.42 9.08 0.49
C SER A 35 -2.97 8.00 -0.51
N LEU A 36 -3.71 6.90 -0.60
CA LEU A 36 -3.45 5.77 -1.50
C LEU A 36 -4.02 5.97 -2.92
N LEU A 37 -4.81 7.02 -3.14
CA LEU A 37 -5.41 7.30 -4.45
C LEU A 37 -4.33 7.62 -5.51
N LEU A 38 -4.66 7.32 -6.76
CA LEU A 38 -3.82 7.59 -7.93
C LEU A 38 -3.39 9.06 -7.99
N GLY A 39 -2.13 9.30 -8.38
CA GLY A 39 -1.55 10.64 -8.47
C GLY A 39 -1.06 11.23 -7.14
N LYS A 40 -1.21 10.52 -6.01
CA LYS A 40 -0.55 10.89 -4.75
C LYS A 40 0.87 10.31 -4.70
N LYS A 41 1.75 10.98 -3.94
CA LYS A 41 3.12 10.50 -3.71
C LYS A 41 3.14 9.09 -3.11
N GLU A 42 2.18 8.82 -2.24
CA GLU A 42 2.01 7.56 -1.51
C GLU A 42 0.91 6.70 -2.17
N CYS A 43 0.67 6.84 -3.47
CA CYS A 43 -0.38 6.05 -4.14
C CYS A 43 -0.05 4.56 -4.09
N LEU A 44 -1.08 3.71 -4.08
CA LEU A 44 -0.87 2.27 -4.08
C LEU A 44 -0.42 1.83 -5.48
N LYS A 45 0.85 1.48 -5.61
CA LYS A 45 1.43 0.99 -6.87
C LYS A 45 1.59 -0.51 -6.80
N ALA A 46 1.12 -1.22 -7.82
CA ALA A 46 1.30 -2.65 -7.94
C ALA A 46 1.96 -2.97 -9.28
N LYS A 47 3.08 -3.70 -9.24
CA LYS A 47 3.60 -4.34 -10.45
C LYS A 47 2.81 -5.61 -10.72
N ARG A 48 2.63 -5.92 -11.99
CA ARG A 48 1.73 -6.97 -12.52
C ARG A 48 1.96 -8.38 -11.95
N ASP A 49 3.11 -8.64 -11.34
CA ASP A 49 3.44 -9.90 -10.68
C ASP A 49 3.86 -9.72 -9.20
N GLU A 50 4.55 -8.63 -8.86
CA GLU A 50 5.10 -8.41 -7.53
C GLU A 50 5.10 -6.92 -7.12
N LEU A 51 4.07 -6.58 -6.34
CA LEU A 51 4.11 -5.71 -5.17
C LEU A 51 4.00 -4.18 -5.13
N ILE A 52 3.39 -3.80 -3.99
CA ILE A 52 3.26 -2.52 -3.30
C ILE A 52 4.60 -1.79 -3.12
N LEU A 53 4.73 -0.61 -3.74
CA LEU A 53 5.78 0.35 -3.40
C LEU A 53 5.39 1.16 -2.15
N ASP A 54 6.25 1.19 -1.12
CA ASP A 54 6.35 2.23 -0.08
C ASP A 54 5.14 2.54 0.84
N VAL A 55 4.02 1.81 0.75
CA VAL A 55 2.85 2.01 1.65
C VAL A 55 2.63 0.91 2.68
N HIS A 56 3.70 0.19 3.02
CA HIS A 56 3.68 -0.91 3.99
C HIS A 56 3.01 -0.52 5.32
N HIS A 57 3.36 0.63 5.91
CA HIS A 57 2.77 1.05 7.19
C HIS A 57 1.27 1.36 7.06
N ARG A 58 0.83 1.98 5.97
CA ARG A 58 -0.59 2.35 5.76
C ARG A 58 -1.44 1.12 5.50
N ILE A 59 -0.92 0.20 4.69
CA ILE A 59 -1.58 -1.07 4.37
C ILE A 59 -1.69 -1.93 5.62
N LEU A 60 -0.66 -1.95 6.47
CA LEU A 60 -0.74 -2.66 7.75
C LEU A 60 -1.84 -2.06 8.65
N VAL A 61 -1.90 -0.72 8.77
CA VAL A 61 -2.95 -0.06 9.57
C VAL A 61 -4.34 -0.35 9.01
N LEU A 62 -4.52 -0.32 7.69
CA LEU A 62 -5.80 -0.62 7.07
C LEU A 62 -6.18 -2.11 7.21
N ARG A 63 -5.23 -3.04 7.07
CA ARG A 63 -5.44 -4.48 7.32
C ARG A 63 -5.82 -4.74 8.78
N ASN A 64 -5.13 -4.12 9.73
CA ASN A 64 -5.45 -4.22 11.17
C ASN A 64 -6.86 -3.68 11.46
N ARG A 65 -7.36 -2.75 10.66
CA ARG A 65 -8.74 -2.22 10.75
C ARG A 65 -9.78 -3.06 9.99
N GLY A 66 -9.38 -4.20 9.41
CA GLY A 66 -10.28 -5.08 8.64
C GLY A 66 -10.67 -4.54 7.26
N ILE A 67 -9.90 -3.59 6.71
CA ILE A 67 -10.14 -3.05 5.37
C ILE A 67 -9.54 -3.99 4.33
N ASP A 68 -10.36 -4.35 3.34
CA ASP A 68 -9.90 -5.08 2.16
C ASP A 68 -9.05 -4.16 1.28
N ILE A 69 -7.74 -4.42 1.27
CA ILE A 69 -6.76 -3.64 0.51
C ILE A 69 -6.77 -4.05 -0.96
N ASP A 70 -7.11 -5.30 -1.24
CA ASP A 70 -7.14 -5.84 -2.59
C ASP A 70 -8.22 -5.19 -3.46
N ALA A 71 -9.25 -4.64 -2.80
CA ALA A 71 -10.33 -3.85 -3.40
C ALA A 71 -9.99 -2.35 -3.60
N LEU A 72 -8.86 -1.85 -3.08
CA LEU A 72 -8.50 -0.43 -3.24
C LEU A 72 -7.99 -0.12 -4.66
N PRO A 73 -8.27 1.09 -5.17
CA PRO A 73 -7.73 1.52 -6.45
C PRO A 73 -6.19 1.56 -6.41
N ARG A 74 -5.56 0.97 -7.42
CA ARG A 74 -4.10 0.85 -7.52
C ARG A 74 -3.58 1.16 -8.91
N GLU A 75 -2.40 1.76 -8.95
CA GLU A 75 -1.65 2.03 -10.18
C GLU A 75 -0.93 0.77 -10.62
N ILE A 76 -1.23 0.26 -11.82
CA ILE A 76 -0.49 -0.86 -12.39
C ILE A 76 0.71 -0.31 -13.16
N VAL A 77 1.91 -0.52 -12.62
CA VAL A 77 3.17 -0.11 -13.25
C VAL A 77 3.76 -1.28 -14.02
N GLU A 78 3.95 -1.10 -15.33
CA GLU A 78 4.60 -2.05 -16.24
C GLU A 78 6.06 -1.62 -16.44
N GLY A 79 6.98 -2.14 -15.61
CA GLY A 79 8.41 -1.80 -15.71
C GLY A 79 9.28 -2.31 -14.57
N GLU A 80 10.60 -2.29 -14.77
CA GLU A 80 11.57 -2.42 -13.67
C GLU A 80 11.48 -1.15 -12.80
N MET A 81 11.32 -1.36 -11.50
CA MET A 81 11.31 -0.26 -10.55
C MET A 81 12.78 0.09 -10.30
N GLU A 82 13.25 1.21 -10.84
CA GLU A 82 14.53 1.77 -10.45
C GLU A 82 14.44 2.21 -8.99
N THR A 83 15.03 1.43 -8.09
CA THR A 83 15.31 1.82 -6.71
C THR A 83 16.30 2.97 -6.74
N LEU A 84 15.80 4.21 -6.68
CA LEU A 84 16.59 5.41 -6.37
C LEU A 84 16.90 5.50 -4.89
#